data_AF-A0A2Z6RM62-F1
#
_entry.id   AF-A0A2Z6RM62-F1
#
_cell.length_a   1.000
_cell.length_b   1.000
_cell.length_c   1.000
_cell.angle_alpha   90.00
_cell.angle_beta   90.00
_cell.angle_gamma   90.00
#
_symmetry.space_group_name_H-M   'P 1'
#
loop_
_entity.id
_entity.type
_entity.pdbx_description
1 polymer ?
#
loop_
_entity_poly.entity_id
_entity_poly.type
_entity_poly.pdbx_seq_one_letter_code
_entity_poly.pdbx_strand_id
1 'polypeptide(L)'
;MASSQSTNKSTKKEIEEERTYSSTDSNRGYIVANAVKEACRIALGQNRQDWDAACKFILQNESLTDKERSSIINLLIKDGDNMNKNL
;
A
#
# COMPACT_ATOMS: atom_id res chain seq x y z
N MET A 1 -6.93 -20.01 -49.38
CA MET A 1 -7.61 -18.83 -48.78
C MET A 1 -7.50 -18.95 -47.26
N ALA A 2 -7.39 -17.80 -46.60
CA ALA A 2 -6.69 -17.57 -45.35
C ALA A 2 -7.21 -18.29 -44.09
N SER A 3 -6.27 -18.65 -43.22
CA SER A 3 -6.47 -18.90 -41.79
C SER A 3 -7.13 -17.69 -41.13
N SER A 4 -8.07 -17.91 -40.21
CA SER A 4 -8.50 -16.89 -39.26
C SER A 4 -8.63 -17.53 -37.88
N GLN A 5 -7.49 -17.50 -37.21
CA GLN A 5 -7.26 -17.86 -35.83
C GLN A 5 -7.92 -16.77 -34.96
N SER A 6 -9.07 -17.08 -34.36
CA SER A 6 -9.70 -16.19 -33.38
C SER A 6 -8.92 -16.32 -32.07
N THR A 7 -8.02 -15.37 -31.83
CA THR A 7 -7.27 -15.24 -30.60
C THR A 7 -8.13 -14.51 -29.58
N ASN A 8 -8.89 -15.28 -28.79
CA ASN A 8 -9.47 -14.79 -27.55
C ASN A 8 -8.32 -14.55 -26.57
N LYS A 9 -7.72 -13.36 -26.65
CA LYS A 9 -6.80 -12.84 -25.63
C LYS A 9 -7.63 -12.49 -24.40
N SER A 10 -7.98 -13.52 -23.63
CA SER A 10 -8.50 -13.38 -22.27
C SER A 10 -7.46 -12.62 -21.47
N THR A 11 -7.70 -11.33 -21.32
CA THR A 11 -6.92 -10.47 -20.44
C THR A 11 -7.33 -10.91 -19.05
N LYS A 12 -6.53 -11.81 -18.46
CA LYS A 12 -6.62 -12.23 -17.07
C LYS A 12 -6.40 -10.96 -16.22
N LYS A 13 -7.48 -10.22 -15.93
CA LYS A 13 -7.51 -9.34 -14.77
C LYS A 13 -7.34 -10.29 -13.59
N GLU A 14 -6.14 -10.32 -13.05
CA GLU A 14 -5.93 -10.82 -11.69
C GLU A 14 -6.76 -9.89 -10.83
N ILE A 15 -7.96 -10.35 -10.50
CA ILE A 15 -8.82 -9.73 -9.52
C ILE A 15 -8.06 -9.97 -8.22
N GLU A 16 -7.19 -9.02 -7.86
CA GLU A 16 -6.75 -8.90 -6.47
C GLU A 16 -8.05 -8.78 -5.68
N GLU A 17 -8.42 -9.85 -4.96
CA GLU A 17 -9.56 -9.83 -4.07
C GLU A 17 -9.34 -8.69 -3.08
N GLU A 18 -10.14 -7.63 -3.22
CA GLU A 18 -10.05 -6.45 -2.37
C GLU A 18 -10.20 -6.92 -0.92
N ARG A 19 -9.13 -6.77 -0.13
CA ARG A 19 -9.12 -7.23 1.25
C ARG A 19 -10.01 -6.30 2.05
N THR A 20 -11.27 -6.67 2.16
CA THR A 20 -12.30 -5.96 2.94
C THR A 20 -12.37 -6.54 4.35
N TYR A 21 -12.67 -5.69 5.34
CA TYR A 21 -12.80 -6.12 6.73
C TYR A 21 -14.27 -6.27 7.12
N SER A 22 -14.52 -7.18 8.07
CA SER A 22 -15.84 -7.36 8.68
C SER A 22 -16.07 -6.29 9.74
N SER A 23 -17.29 -5.78 9.86
CA SER A 23 -17.70 -4.80 10.90
C SER A 23 -17.50 -5.28 12.35
N THR A 24 -17.09 -6.54 12.54
CA THR A 24 -16.82 -7.17 13.83
C THR A 24 -15.35 -7.18 14.24
N ASP A 25 -14.44 -6.62 13.43
CA ASP A 25 -13.02 -6.45 13.77
C ASP A 25 -12.82 -5.39 14.88
N SER A 26 -13.15 -5.81 16.09
CA SER A 26 -12.83 -5.09 17.32
C SER A 26 -11.32 -4.87 17.38
N ASN A 27 -10.91 -3.59 17.41
CA ASN A 27 -9.52 -3.09 17.41
C ASN A 27 -8.90 -2.72 16.06
N ARG A 28 -9.70 -2.44 15.02
CA ARG A 28 -9.15 -1.95 13.74
C ARG A 28 -8.23 -0.74 13.89
N GLY A 29 -8.60 0.22 14.74
CA GLY A 29 -7.79 1.40 15.03
C GLY A 29 -6.40 1.04 15.61
N TYR A 30 -6.31 0.01 16.44
CA TYR A 30 -5.02 -0.45 16.97
C TYR A 30 -4.14 -1.05 15.88
N ILE A 31 -4.70 -1.87 14.99
CA ILE A 31 -3.97 -2.49 13.87
C ILE A 31 -3.36 -1.39 12.98
N VAL A 32 -4.18 -0.42 12.58
CA VAL A 32 -3.75 0.71 11.75
C VAL A 32 -2.69 1.54 12.48
N ALA A 33 -2.92 1.91 13.74
CA ALA A 33 -1.98 2.71 14.52
C ALA A 33 -0.63 2.01 14.70
N ASN A 34 -0.63 0.70 14.94
CA ASN A 34 0.60 -0.08 15.08
C ASN A 34 1.37 -0.16 13.76
N ALA A 35 0.68 -0.35 12.62
CA ALA A 35 1.32 -0.32 11.31
C ALA A 35 1.96 1.05 10.99
N VAL A 36 1.24 2.15 11.31
CA VAL A 36 1.77 3.51 11.13
C VAL A 36 2.99 3.74 12.02
N LYS A 37 2.93 3.36 13.30
CA LYS A 37 4.06 3.49 14.23
C LYS A 37 5.32 2.81 13.69
N GLU A 38 5.20 1.59 13.19
CA GLU A 38 6.35 0.87 12.62
C GLU A 38 6.85 1.51 11.32
N ALA A 39 5.96 1.96 10.44
CA ALA A 39 6.36 2.69 9.23
C ALA A 39 7.12 3.98 9.57
N CYS A 40 6.66 4.76 10.54
CA CYS A 40 7.37 5.94 11.03
C CYS A 40 8.73 5.60 11.63
N ARG A 41 8.85 4.47 12.35
CA ARG A 41 10.13 3.98 12.88
C ARG A 41 11.12 3.64 11.77
N ILE A 42 10.65 3.07 10.67
CA ILE A 42 11.49 2.79 9.50
C ILE A 42 11.92 4.09 8.81
N ALA A 43 11.02 5.06 8.68
CA ALA A 43 11.27 6.35 8.01
C ALA A 43 12.14 7.34 8.83
N LEU A 44 12.69 6.94 9.99
CA LEU A 44 13.42 7.84 10.90
C LEU A 44 14.67 8.49 10.29
N GLY A 45 15.35 7.84 9.35
CA GLY A 45 16.54 8.40 8.71
C GLY A 45 16.25 9.46 7.66
N GLN A 46 14.97 9.77 7.41
CA GLN A 46 14.45 10.82 6.49
C GLN A 46 14.99 10.76 5.05
N ASN A 47 15.71 9.69 4.69
CA ASN A 47 16.23 9.50 3.35
C ASN A 47 15.22 8.75 2.49
N ARG A 48 15.34 8.89 1.16
CA ARG A 48 14.40 8.27 0.20
C ARG A 48 14.34 6.74 0.33
N GLN A 49 15.43 6.10 0.71
CA GLN A 49 15.49 4.63 0.87
C GLN A 49 14.66 4.15 2.05
N ASP A 50 14.66 4.90 3.15
CA ASP A 50 13.88 4.62 4.36
C ASP A 50 12.39 4.82 4.11
N TRP A 51 12.02 5.84 3.31
CA TRP A 51 10.65 6.03 2.85
C TRP A 51 10.16 4.88 1.96
N ASP A 52 10.98 4.43 1.00
CA ASP A 52 10.67 3.28 0.16
C ASP A 52 10.55 1.99 1.00
N ALA A 53 11.39 1.83 2.02
CA ALA A 53 11.32 0.71 2.96
C ALA A 53 10.04 0.73 3.81
N ALA A 54 9.64 1.90 4.30
CA ALA A 54 8.38 2.10 5.04
C ALA A 54 7.17 1.80 4.15
N CYS A 55 7.18 2.23 2.88
CA CYS A 55 6.10 1.94 1.93
C CYS A 55 6.01 0.44 1.62
N LYS A 56 7.14 -0.23 1.41
CA LYS A 56 7.19 -1.70 1.22
C LYS A 56 6.66 -2.45 2.44
N PHE A 57 7.02 -2.01 3.65
CA PHE A 57 6.50 -2.58 4.89
C PHE A 57 4.98 -2.49 4.97
N ILE A 58 4.39 -1.33 4.63
CA ILE A 58 2.93 -1.16 4.62
C ILE A 58 2.27 -2.02 3.53
N LEU A 59 2.85 -2.10 2.33
CA LEU A 59 2.32 -2.93 1.24
C LEU A 59 2.26 -4.42 1.62
N GLN A 60 3.27 -4.90 2.34
CA GLN A 60 3.36 -6.29 2.80
C GLN A 60 2.53 -6.58 4.05
N ASN A 61 1.94 -5.55 4.69
CA ASN A 61 1.20 -5.75 5.93
C ASN A 61 -0.16 -6.40 5.65
N GLU A 62 -0.26 -7.69 6.00
CA GLU A 62 -1.45 -8.45 5.69
C GLU A 62 -2.67 -8.11 6.54
N SER A 63 -2.44 -7.54 7.72
CA SER A 63 -3.51 -7.13 8.62
C SER A 63 -4.25 -5.90 8.10
N LEU A 64 -3.64 -5.11 7.21
CA LEU A 64 -4.26 -3.93 6.60
C LEU A 64 -5.17 -4.31 5.41
N THR A 65 -6.15 -3.46 5.15
CA THR A 65 -6.94 -3.50 3.91
C THR A 65 -6.22 -2.71 2.83
N ASP A 66 -6.62 -2.91 1.58
CA ASP A 66 -6.07 -2.12 0.46
C ASP A 66 -6.25 -0.63 0.69
N LYS A 67 -7.44 -0.23 1.16
CA LYS A 67 -7.76 1.16 1.45
C LYS A 67 -6.84 1.77 2.51
N GLU A 68 -6.54 1.04 3.59
CA GLU A 68 -5.64 1.55 4.63
C GLU A 68 -4.19 1.56 4.17
N ARG A 69 -3.74 0.54 3.44
CA ARG A 69 -2.40 0.55 2.82
C ARG A 69 -2.22 1.80 1.97
N SER A 70 -3.13 2.04 1.03
CA SER A 70 -3.09 3.22 0.17
C SER A 70 -3.16 4.53 0.96
N SER A 71 -4.00 4.59 2.01
CA SER A 71 -4.13 5.78 2.84
C SER A 71 -2.84 6.10 3.60
N ILE A 72 -2.21 5.09 4.21
CA ILE A 72 -0.96 5.27 4.96
C ILE A 72 0.19 5.65 4.02
N ILE A 73 0.32 4.98 2.87
CA ILE A 73 1.36 5.30 1.88
C ILE A 73 1.21 6.74 1.38
N ASN A 74 -0.02 7.19 1.08
CA ASN A 74 -0.27 8.56 0.66
C ASN A 74 0.12 9.59 1.74
N LEU A 75 -0.04 9.25 3.02
CA LEU A 75 0.41 10.10 4.12
C LEU A 75 1.93 10.18 4.19
N LEU A 76 2.62 9.04 4.10
CA LEU A 76 4.09 8.98 4.11
C LEU A 76 4.72 9.79 2.96
N ILE A 77 4.15 9.71 1.75
CA ILE A 77 4.66 10.43 0.58
C ILE A 77 4.38 11.94 0.68
N LYS A 78 3.18 12.33 1.12
CA LYS A 78 2.83 13.75 1.30
C LYS A 78 3.76 14.47 2.27
N ASP A 79 4.19 13.79 3.33
CA ASP A 79 5.14 14.35 4.29
C ASP A 79 6.58 14.39 3.75
N GLY A 80 6.99 13.39 2.97
CA GLY A 80 8.29 13.40 2.28
C GLY A 80 8.46 14.57 1.30
N ASP A 81 7.41 14.90 0.54
CA ASP A 81 7.41 16.05 -0.39
C ASP A 81 7.38 17.40 0.33
N ASN A 82 6.85 17.47 1.55
CA ASN A 82 6.86 18.68 2.37
C ASN A 82 8.20 18.89 3.10
N MET A 83 8.93 17.83 3.44
CA MET A 83 10.27 17.94 4.03
C MET A 83 11.33 18.40 3.02
N ASN A 84 11.22 18.01 1.74
CA ASN A 84 12.15 18.44 0.68
C ASN A 84 12.00 19.92 0.26
N LYS A 85 10.97 20.63 0.74
CA LYS A 85 10.74 22.06 0.40
C LYS A 85 11.32 23.05 1.42
N ASN A 86 11.88 22.55 2.52
CA ASN A 86 12.44 23.37 3.61
C ASN A 86 13.97 23.29 3.72
N LEU A 87 14.64 22.83 2.67
CA LEU A 87 16.10 22.85 2.48
C LEU A 87 16.44 23.74 1.28
#